data_AF-A0A7X5TRD7-F1
#
_entry.id   AF-A0A7X5TRD7-F1
#
_cell.length_a   1.000
_cell.length_b   1.000
_cell.length_c   1.000
_cell.angle_alpha   90.00
_cell.angle_beta   90.00
_cell.angle_gamma   90.00
#
_symmetry.space_group_name_H-M   'P 1'
#
loop_
_entity.id
_entity.type
_entity.pdbx_description
1 polymer ?
#
loop_
_entity_poly.entity_id
_entity_poly.type
_entity_poly.pdbx_seq_one_letter_code
_entity_poly.pdbx_strand_id
1 'polypeptide(L)'
;MRYDRDAGTILFHPKRFRLEEVPADSIVRIEAGNRDDLPGVAWETVFLFFHLDDGEVFVVSEHDRGFLALVNDLRVFFPRIVDWRQAVPPVPFQLTSVDLWARQKPGGGGDSGNLDAESAA
;
A
#
# COMPACT_ATOMS: atom_id res chain seq x y z
N MET A 1 -14.89 -2.32 7.97
CA MET A 1 -14.33 -2.58 6.63
C MET A 1 -14.07 -4.07 6.46
N ARG A 2 -14.21 -4.62 5.25
CA ARG A 2 -13.80 -6.01 4.92
C ARG A 2 -13.51 -6.15 3.43
N TYR A 3 -12.69 -7.11 3.05
CA TYR A 3 -12.60 -7.56 1.66
C TYR A 3 -13.66 -8.64 1.40
N ASP A 4 -14.46 -8.46 0.35
CA ASP A 4 -15.38 -9.47 -0.14
C ASP A 4 -14.71 -10.23 -1.29
N ARG A 5 -14.34 -11.49 -1.03
CA ARG A 5 -13.57 -12.30 -2.00
C ARG A 5 -14.41 -12.73 -3.20
N ASP A 6 -15.71 -12.92 -3.01
CA ASP A 6 -16.60 -13.38 -4.06
C ASP A 6 -16.89 -12.24 -5.05
N ALA A 7 -17.01 -11.01 -4.53
CA ALA A 7 -17.22 -9.81 -5.34
C ALA A 7 -15.90 -9.16 -5.82
N GLY A 8 -14.77 -9.43 -5.17
CA GLY A 8 -13.49 -8.78 -5.47
C GLY A 8 -13.41 -7.32 -5.00
N THR A 9 -14.22 -6.94 -4.00
CA THR A 9 -14.41 -5.55 -3.57
C THR A 9 -14.08 -5.33 -2.10
N ILE A 10 -13.48 -4.18 -1.79
CA ILE A 10 -13.40 -3.67 -0.42
C ILE A 10 -14.73 -3.02 -0.08
N LEU A 11 -15.34 -3.45 1.02
CA LEU A 11 -16.56 -2.86 1.57
C LEU A 11 -16.22 -1.98 2.78
N PHE A 12 -16.48 -0.69 2.66
CA PHE A 12 -16.19 0.31 3.67
C PHE A 12 -17.43 1.06 4.15
N HIS A 13 -17.51 1.31 5.45
CA HIS A 13 -18.62 2.05 6.05
C HIS A 13 -18.07 3.34 6.69
N PRO A 14 -17.86 4.42 5.90
CA PRO A 14 -17.31 5.67 6.43
C PRO A 14 -18.24 6.34 7.45
N LYS A 15 -19.55 6.08 7.33
CA LYS A 15 -20.60 6.61 8.22
C LYS A 15 -21.64 5.52 8.45
N ARG A 16 -22.43 5.67 9.52
CA ARG A 16 -23.41 4.67 9.98
C ARG A 16 -24.41 4.19 8.90
N PHE A 17 -24.64 4.97 7.86
CA PHE A 17 -25.59 4.65 6.77
C PHE A 17 -25.00 4.82 5.37
N ARG A 18 -23.66 4.81 5.24
CA ARG A 18 -22.99 4.87 3.94
C ARG A 18 -22.15 3.61 3.79
N LEU A 19 -22.34 2.92 2.67
CA LEU A 19 -21.48 1.85 2.20
C LEU A 19 -20.77 2.36 0.95
N GLU A 20 -19.46 2.21 0.93
CA GLU A 20 -18.61 2.44 -0.23
C GLU A 20 -18.01 1.10 -0.64
N GLU A 21 -18.04 0.83 -1.94
CA GLU A 21 -17.50 -0.38 -2.56
C GLU A 21 -16.34 0.04 -3.45
N VAL A 22 -15.16 -0.49 -3.16
CA VAL A 22 -13.94 -0.22 -3.95
C VAL A 22 -13.50 -1.52 -4.59
N PRO A 23 -13.62 -1.68 -5.92
CA PRO A 23 -13.08 -2.82 -6.64
C PRO A 23 -11.56 -2.94 -6.39
N ALA A 24 -11.06 -4.14 -6.08
CA ALA A 24 -9.63 -4.29 -5.82
C ALA A 24 -8.77 -4.15 -7.08
N ASP A 25 -9.35 -4.39 -8.26
CA ASP A 25 -8.72 -4.25 -9.57
C ASP A 25 -8.58 -2.79 -10.03
N SER A 26 -9.37 -1.85 -9.48
CA SER A 26 -9.20 -0.43 -9.75
C SER A 26 -8.04 0.20 -8.98
N ILE A 27 -7.43 -0.51 -8.03
CA ILE A 27 -6.33 0.00 -7.20
C ILE A 27 -5.02 -0.02 -8.02
N VAL A 28 -4.52 1.17 -8.34
CA VAL A 28 -3.30 1.37 -9.15
C VAL A 28 -2.07 1.73 -8.34
N ARG A 29 -2.22 2.07 -7.06
CA ARG A 29 -1.12 2.32 -6.12
C ARG A 29 -1.59 2.23 -4.68
N ILE A 30 -0.73 1.72 -3.79
CA ILE A 30 -0.98 1.74 -2.34
C ILE A 30 0.20 2.39 -1.66
N GLU A 31 -0.08 3.40 -0.85
CA GLU A 31 0.93 4.05 -0.03
C GLU A 31 0.60 3.92 1.45
N ALA A 32 1.64 3.86 2.28
CA ALA A 32 1.52 4.06 3.72
C ALA A 32 2.08 5.44 4.08
N GLY A 33 1.36 6.17 4.92
CA GLY A 33 1.82 7.47 5.44
C GLY A 33 1.02 7.93 6.66
N ASN A 34 1.48 9.01 7.31
CA ASN A 34 0.81 9.60 8.47
C ASN A 34 0.15 10.93 8.08
N ARG A 35 -0.82 11.38 8.88
CA ARG A 35 -1.50 12.67 8.70
C ARG A 35 -1.32 13.50 9.96
N ASP A 36 -0.78 14.71 9.81
CA ASP A 36 -0.54 15.66 10.90
C ASP A 36 -1.64 16.72 11.04
N ASP A 37 -2.55 16.81 10.08
CA ASP A 37 -3.59 17.82 9.98
C ASP A 37 -4.94 17.41 10.58
N LEU A 38 -5.09 16.15 11.02
CA LEU A 38 -6.36 15.62 11.54
C LEU A 38 -6.47 15.84 13.07
N PRO A 39 -7.45 16.64 13.54
CA PRO A 39 -7.65 16.85 14.98
C PRO A 39 -7.94 15.54 15.72
N GLY A 40 -7.18 15.29 16.80
CA GLY A 40 -7.36 14.10 17.64
C GLY A 40 -6.76 12.82 17.08
N VAL A 41 -6.05 12.89 15.95
CA VAL A 41 -5.25 11.79 15.41
C VAL A 41 -3.80 11.97 15.86
N ALA A 42 -3.20 10.90 16.38
CA ALA A 42 -1.81 10.94 16.81
C ALA A 42 -0.89 10.95 15.58
N TRP A 43 0.22 11.67 15.64
CA TRP A 43 1.12 11.79 14.49
C TRP A 43 1.78 10.47 14.12
N GLU A 44 1.77 9.47 15.02
CA GLU A 44 2.20 8.10 14.75
C GLU A 44 1.17 7.24 14.02
N THR A 45 -0.09 7.67 13.92
CA THR A 45 -1.16 6.90 13.28
C THR A 45 -0.86 6.73 11.79
N VAL A 46 -0.74 5.48 11.37
CA VAL A 46 -0.52 5.15 9.96
C VAL A 46 -1.85 5.01 9.22
N PHE A 47 -1.87 5.57 8.01
CA PHE A 47 -2.94 5.46 7.04
C PHE A 47 -2.45 4.71 5.80
N LEU A 48 -3.36 3.94 5.19
CA LEU A 48 -3.17 3.42 3.84
C LEU A 48 -3.96 4.27 2.86
N PHE A 49 -3.30 4.69 1.78
CA PHE A 49 -3.86 5.45 0.68
C PHE A 49 -3.91 4.55 -0.55
N PHE A 50 -5.12 4.18 -0.97
CA PHE A 50 -5.39 3.40 -2.17
C PHE A 50 -5.74 4.36 -3.29
N HIS A 51 -4.84 4.53 -4.25
CA HIS A 51 -5.08 5.35 -5.43
C HIS A 51 -5.80 4.49 -6.47
N LEU A 52 -6.92 5.01 -6.97
CA LEU A 52 -7.78 4.33 -7.93
C LEU A 52 -7.47 4.81 -9.36
N ASP A 53 -7.85 4.02 -10.35
CA ASP A 53 -7.65 4.31 -11.77
C ASP A 53 -8.43 5.53 -12.28
N ASP A 54 -9.53 5.89 -11.62
CA ASP A 54 -10.30 7.11 -11.86
C ASP A 54 -9.68 8.38 -11.23
N GLY A 55 -8.59 8.23 -10.48
CA GLY A 55 -7.88 9.32 -9.81
C GLY A 55 -8.38 9.64 -8.40
N GLU A 56 -9.41 8.93 -7.90
CA GLU A 56 -9.81 9.04 -6.50
C GLU A 56 -8.80 8.35 -5.57
N VAL A 57 -8.81 8.76 -4.29
CA VAL A 57 -7.96 8.17 -3.25
C VAL A 57 -8.84 7.69 -2.11
N PHE A 58 -8.93 6.38 -1.95
CA PHE A 58 -9.59 5.74 -0.82
C PHE A 58 -8.60 5.63 0.35
N VAL A 59 -8.98 6.09 1.55
CA VAL A 59 -8.06 6.17 2.69
C VAL A 59 -8.65 5.51 3.91
N VAL A 60 -7.81 4.72 4.60
CA VAL A 60 -8.17 3.97 5.80
C VAL A 60 -7.11 4.17 6.87
N SER A 61 -7.54 4.21 8.13
CA SER A 61 -6.67 4.28 9.30
C SER A 61 -6.36 2.89 9.83
N GLU A 62 -5.16 2.70 10.40
CA GLU A 62 -4.84 1.47 11.13
C GLU A 62 -5.78 1.19 12.33
N HIS A 63 -6.48 2.22 12.82
CA HIS A 63 -7.47 2.10 13.88
C HIS A 63 -8.88 1.72 13.37
N ASP A 64 -9.10 1.71 12.05
CA ASP A 64 -10.38 1.34 11.48
C ASP A 64 -10.71 -0.14 11.76
N ARG A 65 -11.96 -0.38 12.14
CA ARG A 65 -12.43 -1.75 12.38
C ARG A 65 -12.33 -2.59 11.11
N GLY A 66 -11.51 -3.64 11.18
CA GLY A 66 -11.26 -4.57 10.08
C GLY A 66 -10.02 -4.23 9.25
N PHE A 67 -9.25 -3.21 9.62
CA PHE A 67 -8.02 -2.83 8.92
C PHE A 67 -7.04 -4.01 8.76
N LEU A 68 -6.67 -4.69 9.84
CA LEU A 68 -5.71 -5.81 9.77
C LEU A 68 -6.21 -6.98 8.91
N ALA A 69 -7.52 -7.25 8.96
CA ALA A 69 -8.12 -8.29 8.12
C ALA A 69 -8.03 -7.89 6.64
N LEU A 70 -8.36 -6.64 6.30
CA LEU A 70 -8.22 -6.11 4.94
C LEU A 70 -6.78 -6.24 4.44
N VAL A 71 -5.79 -5.78 5.21
CA VAL A 71 -4.36 -5.88 4.85
C VAL A 71 -3.97 -7.32 4.57
N ASN A 72 -4.39 -8.26 5.42
CA ASN A 72 -4.07 -9.67 5.26
C ASN A 72 -4.77 -10.30 4.05
N ASP A 73 -5.98 -9.87 3.71
CA ASP A 73 -6.69 -10.34 2.53
C ASP A 73 -6.07 -9.79 1.24
N LEU A 74 -5.72 -8.50 1.22
CA LEU A 74 -5.14 -7.83 0.05
C LEU A 74 -3.69 -8.21 -0.23
N ARG A 75 -2.97 -8.83 0.72
CA ARG A 75 -1.58 -9.28 0.52
C ARG A 75 -1.39 -10.23 -0.67
N VAL A 76 -2.45 -10.91 -1.11
CA VAL A 76 -2.41 -11.79 -2.28
C VAL A 76 -2.18 -10.98 -3.56
N PHE A 77 -2.74 -9.77 -3.63
CA PHE A 77 -2.60 -8.86 -4.77
C PHE A 77 -1.45 -7.87 -4.57
N PHE A 78 -1.23 -7.43 -3.32
CA PHE A 78 -0.24 -6.43 -2.95
C PHE A 78 0.65 -6.97 -1.82
N PRO A 79 1.65 -7.82 -2.10
CA PRO A 79 2.38 -8.57 -1.06
C PRO A 79 3.04 -7.69 0.00
N ARG A 80 3.54 -6.52 -0.41
CA ARG A 80 4.21 -5.56 0.47
C ARG A 80 3.25 -4.69 1.28
N ILE A 81 1.93 -4.82 1.08
CA ILE A 81 0.94 -4.11 1.90
C ILE A 81 1.12 -4.43 3.38
N VAL A 82 1.68 -5.59 3.74
CA VAL A 82 1.95 -6.00 5.12
C VAL A 82 3.07 -5.21 5.79
N ASP A 83 3.93 -4.56 5.02
CA ASP A 83 5.08 -3.77 5.52
C ASP A 83 4.69 -2.35 5.93
N TRP A 84 3.40 -2.00 5.86
CA TRP A 84 2.85 -0.66 6.06
C TRP A 84 3.35 0.07 7.31
N ARG A 85 3.48 -0.62 8.46
CA ARG A 85 4.01 -0.01 9.70
C ARG A 85 5.48 0.37 9.60
N GLN A 86 6.28 -0.49 8.97
CA GLN A 86 7.72 -0.29 8.85
C GLN A 86 8.05 0.75 7.79
N ALA A 87 7.14 0.94 6.84
CA ALA A 87 7.27 1.89 5.76
C ALA A 87 7.21 3.35 6.25
N VAL A 88 6.49 3.63 7.35
CA VAL A 88 6.34 5.01 7.84
C VAL A 88 7.18 5.25 9.09
N PRO A 89 8.20 6.12 9.03
CA PRO A 89 8.96 6.49 10.21
C PRO A 89 8.06 7.21 11.22
N PRO A 90 8.17 6.90 12.53
CA PRO A 90 7.42 7.59 13.57
C PRO A 90 8.09 8.94 13.86
N VAL A 91 7.98 9.89 12.95
CA VAL A 91 8.53 11.23 13.10
C VAL A 91 7.46 12.30 12.81
N PRO A 92 7.39 13.36 13.63
CA PRO A 92 6.45 14.46 13.40
C PRO A 92 6.69 15.17 12.06
N PHE A 93 5.62 15.64 11.41
CA PHE A 93 5.64 16.54 10.23
C PHE A 93 6.26 15.98 8.95
N GLN A 94 6.46 14.67 8.84
CA GLN A 94 6.94 14.05 7.61
C GLN A 94 5.79 13.31 6.91
N LEU A 95 5.21 13.96 5.89
CA LEU A 95 4.38 13.34 4.86
C LEU A 95 5.24 12.34 4.07
N THR A 96 5.56 11.22 4.68
CA THR A 96 6.26 10.11 4.02
C THR A 96 5.18 9.18 3.50
N SER A 97 4.87 9.30 2.21
CA SER A 97 4.05 8.30 1.52
C SER A 97 4.99 7.31 0.87
N VAL A 98 5.10 6.11 1.44
CA VAL A 98 5.94 5.05 0.88
C VAL A 98 5.09 4.17 0.00
N ASP A 99 5.44 4.12 -1.28
CA ASP A 99 4.83 3.20 -2.23
C ASP A 99 5.13 1.76 -1.80
N LEU A 100 4.07 1.04 -1.46
CA LEU A 100 4.15 -0.37 -1.13
C LEU A 100 4.25 -1.22 -2.40
N TRP A 101 4.06 -0.64 -3.59
CA TRP A 101 4.33 -1.32 -4.85
C TRP A 101 5.84 -1.40 -5.08
N ALA A 102 6.46 -2.55 -4.79
CA ALA A 102 7.67 -2.91 -5.51
C ALA A 102 7.22 -3.42 -6.88
N ARG A 103 7.34 -2.62 -7.95
CA ARG A 103 7.50 -3.24 -9.27
C ARG A 103 8.73 -4.14 -9.13
N GLN A 104 8.57 -5.47 -9.19
CA GLN A 104 9.70 -6.27 -9.65
C GLN A 104 10.10 -5.65 -10.98
N LYS A 105 11.29 -5.06 -11.03
CA LYS A 105 11.91 -4.68 -12.29
C LYS A 105 12.02 -5.99 -13.08
N PRO A 106 11.34 -6.19 -14.22
CA PRO A 106 11.64 -7.33 -15.07
C PRO A 106 12.98 -7.01 -15.73
N GLY A 107 14.09 -7.45 -15.13
CA GLY A 107 15.42 -7.16 -15.67
C GLY A 107 16.59 -7.19 -14.70
N GLY A 108 16.50 -7.90 -13.57
CA GLY A 108 17.69 -8.32 -12.82
C GLY A 108 18.29 -9.60 -13.41
N GLY A 109 18.53 -9.60 -14.73
CA GLY A 109 19.27 -10.69 -15.37
C GLY A 109 20.68 -10.70 -14.83
N GLY A 110 21.05 -11.80 -14.18
CA GLY A 110 22.44 -12.05 -13.81
C GLY A 110 23.29 -12.04 -15.07
N ASP A 111 24.22 -11.09 -15.16
CA ASP A 111 25.33 -11.17 -16.09
C ASP A 111 26.49 -11.85 -15.36
N SER A 112 26.39 -13.17 -15.26
CA SER A 112 27.57 -14.03 -15.14
C SER A 112 28.06 -14.29 -16.57
N GLY A 113 28.80 -13.32 -17.10
CA GLY A 113 29.44 -13.37 -18.41
C GLY A 113 30.95 -13.19 -18.25
N ASN A 114 31.65 -14.32 -18.23
CA ASN A 114 33.10 -14.47 -18.29
C ASN A 114 33.69 -13.61 -19.43
N LEU A 115 34.55 -12.64 -19.10
CA LEU A 115 35.44 -12.00 -20.08
C LEU A 115 36.85 -12.48 -19.78
N ASP A 116 37.23 -13.52 -20.52
CA ASP A 116 38.62 -13.89 -20.75
C ASP A 116 39.36 -12.67 -21.31
N ALA A 117 40.18 -12.04 -20.48
CA ALA A 117 41.13 -11.03 -20.93
C ALA A 117 42.36 -11.76 -21.50
N GLU A 118 42.28 -11.97 -22.80
CA GLU A 118 43.41 -12.07 -23.72
C GLU A 118 44.49 -11.04 -23.33
N SER A 119 45.64 -11.48 -22.82
CA SER A 119 46.86 -10.65 -22.79
C SER A 119 47.63 -10.90 -24.07
N ALA A 120 47.57 -9.90 -24.94
CA ALA A 120 48.37 -9.77 -26.13
C ALA A 120 49.82 -9.36 -25.82
N ALA A 121 50.70 -9.78 -26.74
CA ALA A 121 52.04 -9.28 -27.07
C ALA A 121 53.22 -9.66 -26.16
#